data_AF-A0A947FBK7-F1
#
_entry.id   AF-A0A947FBK7-F1
#
_cell.length_a   1.000
_cell.length_b   1.000
_cell.length_c   1.000
_cell.angle_alpha   90.00
_cell.angle_beta   90.00
_cell.angle_gamma   90.00
#
_symmetry.space_group_name_H-M   'P 1'
#
loop_
_entity.id
_entity.type
_entity.pdbx_description
1 polymer ?
#
loop_
_entity_poly.entity_id
_entity_poly.type
_entity_poly.pdbx_seq_one_letter_code
_entity_poly.pdbx_strand_id
1 'polypeptide(L)'
;MSEGKPRNPVIVNFCEALIRKRGLELSDENQEKEVDKMYQLYETMVGRRMVEALPDEKKSQYMGILKDLGDLDFDKIEEIFGDGITDPESIMKETLQEFSDIYLKQR
;
A
#
# COMPACT_ATOMS: atom_id res chain seq x y z
N MET A 1 -21.45 2.08 13.47
CA MET A 1 -20.17 2.72 13.12
C MET A 1 -19.28 1.61 12.60
N SER A 2 -18.91 1.62 11.32
CA SER A 2 -17.96 0.65 10.80
C SER A 2 -16.62 0.96 11.45
N GLU A 3 -16.11 0.07 12.31
CA GLU A 3 -14.73 0.14 12.79
C GLU A 3 -13.84 0.14 11.55
N GLY A 4 -13.26 1.29 11.24
CA GLY A 4 -12.39 1.43 10.08
C GLY A 4 -11.21 0.46 10.21
N LYS A 5 -10.78 -0.12 9.09
CA LYS A 5 -9.58 -0.97 9.07
C LYS A 5 -8.43 -0.23 9.79
N PRO A 6 -7.68 -0.89 10.70
CA PRO A 6 -6.56 -0.25 11.37
C PRO A 6 -5.56 0.25 10.32
N ARG A 7 -5.36 1.57 10.25
CA ARG A 7 -4.39 2.22 9.36
C ARG A 7 -3.05 2.33 10.06
N ASN A 8 -1.96 2.14 9.32
CA ASN A 8 -0.62 2.40 9.84
C ASN A 8 -0.42 3.92 10.09
N PRO A 9 -0.17 4.36 11.34
CA PRO A 9 -0.03 5.78 11.67
C PRO A 9 1.09 6.49 10.91
N VAL A 10 2.16 5.77 10.55
CA VAL A 10 3.29 6.35 9.80
C VAL A 10 2.85 6.77 8.40
N ILE A 11 2.06 5.94 7.73
CA ILE A 11 1.56 6.21 6.37
C ILE A 11 0.50 7.33 6.40
N VAL A 12 -0.36 7.35 7.42
CA VAL A 12 -1.32 8.44 7.65
C VAL A 12 -0.60 9.77 7.80
N ASN A 13 0.37 9.84 8.72
CA ASN A 13 1.17 11.05 8.94
C ASN A 13 1.91 11.52 7.68
N PHE A 14 2.41 10.56 6.89
CA PHE A 14 3.04 10.85 5.60
C PHE A 14 2.07 11.48 4.59
N CYS A 15 0.84 10.94 4.47
CA CYS A 15 -0.18 11.50 3.59
C CYS A 15 -0.56 12.93 4.00
N GLU A 16 -0.79 13.16 5.29
CA GLU A 16 -1.06 14.51 5.80
C GLU A 16 0.08 15.49 5.50
N ALA A 17 1.34 15.06 5.65
CA ALA A 17 2.51 15.88 5.35
C ALA A 17 2.56 16.26 3.85
N LEU A 18 2.16 15.35 2.96
CA LEU A 18 2.09 15.63 1.52
C LEU A 18 0.97 16.62 1.16
N ILE A 19 -0.21 16.50 1.79
CA ILE A 19 -1.31 17.48 1.63
C ILE A 19 -0.83 18.88 2.04
N ARG A 20 -0.19 19.00 3.21
CA ARG A 20 0.40 20.26 3.69
C ARG A 20 1.45 20.80 2.73
N LYS A 21 2.34 19.94 2.20
CA LYS A 21 3.39 20.32 1.24
C LYS A 21 2.82 20.77 -0.10
N ARG A 22 1.69 20.21 -0.53
CA ARG A 22 0.98 20.61 -1.75
C ARG A 22 0.26 21.96 -1.58
N GLY A 23 0.08 22.42 -0.34
CA GLY A 23 -0.59 23.69 -0.04
C GLY A 23 -2.11 23.63 -0.23
N LEU A 24 -2.71 22.44 -0.11
CA LEU A 24 -4.16 22.30 -0.20
C LEU A 24 -4.81 22.78 1.11
N GLU A 25 -5.74 23.72 1.01
CA GLU A 25 -6.60 24.12 2.11
C GLU A 25 -7.88 23.28 2.05
N LEU A 26 -7.93 22.22 2.85
CA LEU A 26 -9.07 21.31 2.95
C LEU A 26 -9.76 21.51 4.29
N SER A 27 -11.08 21.36 4.33
CA SER A 27 -11.80 21.14 5.59
C SER A 27 -11.41 19.79 6.19
N ASP A 28 -11.60 19.61 7.50
CA ASP A 28 -11.27 18.35 8.19
C ASP A 28 -11.89 17.12 7.51
N GLU A 29 -13.16 17.20 7.08
CA GLU A 29 -13.84 16.12 6.37
C GLU A 29 -13.19 15.80 5.00
N ASN A 30 -12.80 16.83 4.25
CA ASN A 30 -12.17 16.65 2.96
C ASN A 30 -10.72 16.17 3.09
N GLN A 31 -10.02 16.59 4.15
CA GLN A 31 -8.69 16.10 4.47
C GLN A 31 -8.74 14.62 4.82
N GLU A 32 -9.67 14.17 5.65
CA GLU A 32 -9.81 12.75 6.00
C GLU A 32 -10.10 11.89 4.75
N LYS A 33 -11.02 12.34 3.88
CA LYS A 33 -11.31 11.66 2.61
C LYS A 33 -10.11 11.60 1.68
N GLU A 34 -9.30 12.65 1.64
CA GLU A 34 -8.10 12.69 0.83
C GLU A 34 -7.03 11.74 1.39
N VAL A 35 -6.80 11.75 2.70
CA VAL A 35 -5.90 10.81 3.38
C VAL A 35 -6.33 9.36 3.12
N ASP A 36 -7.62 9.05 3.18
CA ASP A 36 -8.14 7.70 2.88
C ASP A 36 -7.84 7.27 1.45
N LYS A 37 -8.08 8.15 0.47
CA LYS A 37 -7.76 7.86 -0.95
C LYS A 37 -6.26 7.64 -1.14
N MET A 38 -5.45 8.52 -0.55
CA MET A 38 -3.99 8.43 -0.61
C MET A 38 -3.47 7.13 0.00
N TYR A 39 -4.01 6.75 1.16
CA TYR A 39 -3.65 5.54 1.88
C TYR A 39 -4.02 4.28 1.06
N GLN A 40 -5.23 4.20 0.51
CA GLN A 40 -5.65 3.09 -0.35
C GLN A 40 -4.78 2.96 -1.61
N LEU A 41 -4.44 4.09 -2.23
CA LEU A 41 -3.59 4.10 -3.41
C LEU A 41 -2.17 3.62 -3.06
N TYR A 42 -1.61 4.10 -1.95
CA TYR A 42 -0.32 3.63 -1.45
C TYR A 42 -0.33 2.12 -1.18
N GLU A 43 -1.32 1.60 -0.45
CA GLU A 43 -1.43 0.15 -0.18
C GLU A 43 -1.51 -0.66 -1.47
N THR A 44 -2.24 -0.17 -2.47
CA THR A 44 -2.33 -0.80 -3.80
C THR A 44 -0.97 -0.84 -4.49
N MET A 45 -0.21 0.26 -4.45
CA MET A 45 1.13 0.33 -5.03
C MET A 45 2.10 -0.62 -4.32
N VAL A 46 2.07 -0.66 -2.98
CA VAL A 46 2.89 -1.59 -2.19
C VAL A 46 2.53 -3.02 -2.54
N GLY A 47 1.25 -3.40 -2.51
CA GLY A 47 0.80 -4.76 -2.79
C GLY A 47 1.25 -5.24 -4.17
N ARG A 48 1.13 -4.38 -5.19
CA ARG A 48 1.62 -4.69 -6.54
C ARG A 48 3.13 -4.93 -6.56
N ARG A 49 3.92 -4.05 -5.94
CA ARG A 49 5.38 -4.16 -5.92
C ARG A 49 5.85 -5.37 -5.12
N MET A 50 5.18 -5.71 -4.02
CA MET A 50 5.43 -6.92 -3.26
C MET A 50 5.25 -8.16 -4.14
N VAL A 51 4.16 -8.23 -4.93
CA VAL A 51 3.94 -9.34 -5.88
C VAL A 51 4.98 -9.36 -7.02
N GLU A 52 5.43 -8.19 -7.48
CA GLU A 52 6.47 -8.08 -8.51
C GLU A 52 7.85 -8.50 -8.00
N ALA A 53 8.13 -8.31 -6.71
CA ALA A 53 9.38 -8.68 -6.05
C ALA A 53 9.46 -10.17 -5.65
N LEU A 54 8.35 -10.90 -5.69
CA LEU A 54 8.34 -12.34 -5.40
C LEU A 54 9.17 -13.12 -6.44
N PRO A 55 9.91 -14.17 -6.01
CA PRO A 55 10.47 -15.17 -6.90
C PRO A 55 9.40 -15.79 -7.81
N ASP A 56 9.77 -16.17 -9.02
CA ASP A 56 8.84 -16.66 -10.04
C ASP A 56 7.95 -17.83 -9.54
N GLU A 57 8.50 -18.72 -8.72
CA GLU A 57 7.77 -19.83 -8.12
C GLU A 57 6.67 -19.34 -7.16
N LYS A 58 7.04 -18.51 -6.17
CA LYS A 58 6.11 -17.92 -5.18
C LYS A 58 5.07 -17.02 -5.85
N LYS A 59 5.48 -16.26 -6.88
CA LYS A 59 4.57 -15.45 -7.70
C LYS A 59 3.57 -16.31 -8.46
N SER A 60 4.01 -17.44 -9.01
CA SER A 60 3.13 -18.38 -9.71
C SER A 60 2.13 -19.04 -8.74
N GLN A 61 2.57 -19.40 -7.53
CA GLN A 61 1.72 -19.89 -6.45
C GLN A 61 0.66 -18.85 -6.08
N TYR A 62 1.05 -17.60 -5.86
CA TYR A 62 0.13 -16.50 -5.57
C TYR A 62 -0.90 -16.29 -6.68
N MET A 63 -0.46 -16.25 -7.94
CA MET A 63 -1.36 -16.13 -9.09
C MET A 63 -2.29 -17.32 -9.26
N GLY A 64 -1.89 -18.51 -8.80
CA GLY A 64 -2.73 -19.69 -8.71
C GLY A 64 -3.88 -19.48 -7.73
N ILE A 65 -3.58 -19.00 -6.52
CA ILE A 65 -4.57 -18.70 -5.48
C ILE A 65 -5.55 -17.62 -5.94
N LEU A 66 -5.09 -16.59 -6.69
CA LEU A 66 -5.99 -15.56 -7.20
C LEU A 66 -7.07 -16.07 -8.17
N LYS A 67 -6.91 -17.27 -8.73
CA LYS A 67 -7.94 -17.91 -9.57
C LYS A 67 -9.04 -18.58 -8.76
N ASP A 68 -8.76 -18.95 -7.51
CA ASP A 68 -9.73 -19.49 -6.55
C ASP A 68 -9.44 -18.95 -5.15
N LEU A 69 -10.15 -17.87 -4.79
CA LEU A 69 -9.98 -17.20 -3.50
C LEU A 69 -10.44 -18.06 -2.31
N GLY A 70 -11.11 -19.21 -2.55
CA GLY A 70 -11.47 -20.15 -1.50
C GLY A 70 -10.26 -20.75 -0.78
N ASP A 71 -9.11 -20.75 -1.46
CA ASP A 71 -7.83 -21.19 -0.92
C ASP A 71 -7.01 -20.06 -0.28
N LEU A 72 -7.51 -18.81 -0.24
CA LEU A 72 -6.76 -17.70 0.34
C LEU A 72 -6.97 -17.62 1.85
N ASP A 73 -5.93 -17.90 2.62
CA ASP A 73 -5.86 -17.68 4.06
C ASP A 73 -4.57 -16.91 4.44
N PHE A 74 -4.49 -16.47 5.70
CA PHE A 74 -3.34 -15.72 6.18
C PHE A 74 -2.06 -16.56 6.22
N ASP A 75 -2.16 -17.86 6.49
CA ASP A 75 -1.01 -18.76 6.58
C ASP A 75 -0.33 -18.92 5.20
N LYS A 76 -1.10 -19.08 4.13
CA LYS A 76 -0.59 -19.12 2.75
C LYS A 76 -0.03 -17.77 2.30
N ILE A 77 -0.62 -16.66 2.72
CA ILE A 77 -0.04 -15.33 2.46
C ILE A 77 1.31 -15.21 3.17
N GLU A 78 1.42 -15.64 4.43
CA GLU A 78 2.69 -15.63 5.16
C GLU A 78 3.72 -16.56 4.52
N GLU A 79 3.33 -17.75 4.07
CA GLU A 79 4.21 -18.67 3.35
C GLU A 79 4.74 -18.07 2.05
N ILE A 80 3.91 -17.33 1.30
CA ILE A 80 4.31 -16.76 0.01
C ILE A 80 5.19 -15.54 0.19
N PHE A 81 4.82 -14.63 1.08
CA PHE A 81 5.42 -13.31 1.20
C PHE A 81 6.48 -13.23 2.31
N GLY A 82 6.40 -14.08 3.34
CA GLY A 82 7.26 -14.03 4.52
C GLY A 82 8.72 -14.37 4.25
N ASP A 83 8.99 -15.37 3.40
CA ASP A 83 10.33 -15.74 2.93
C ASP A 83 10.59 -15.29 1.47
N GLY A 84 9.53 -14.99 0.72
CA GLY A 84 9.59 -14.61 -0.69
C GLY A 84 10.13 -13.19 -0.91
N ILE A 85 10.10 -12.32 0.09
CA ILE A 85 10.54 -10.93 -0.06
C ILE A 85 11.78 -10.67 0.79
N THR A 86 12.92 -10.45 0.11
CA THR A 86 14.21 -10.28 0.76
C THR A 86 14.35 -8.93 1.48
N ASP A 87 13.73 -7.87 0.97
CA ASP A 87 13.79 -6.53 1.55
C ASP A 87 12.44 -5.79 1.44
N PRO A 88 11.47 -6.11 2.31
CA PRO A 88 10.16 -5.45 2.29
C PRO A 88 10.24 -3.97 2.68
N GLU A 89 11.27 -3.57 3.44
CA GLU A 89 11.47 -2.17 3.85
C GLU A 89 11.84 -1.29 2.65
N SER A 90 12.75 -1.75 1.79
CA SER A 90 13.10 -1.01 0.56
C SER A 90 11.89 -0.84 -0.34
N ILE A 91 11.07 -1.89 -0.51
CA ILE A 91 9.84 -1.80 -1.31
C ILE A 91 8.91 -0.72 -0.76
N MET A 92 8.65 -0.69 0.55
CA MET A 92 7.81 0.33 1.17
C MET A 92 8.39 1.74 0.96
N LYS A 93 9.70 1.91 1.20
CA LYS A 93 10.39 3.20 1.06
C LYS A 93 10.37 3.73 -0.37
N GLU A 94 10.68 2.90 -1.35
CA GLU A 94 10.64 3.27 -2.76
C GLU A 94 9.20 3.59 -3.20
N THR A 95 8.20 2.90 -2.63
CA THR A 95 6.79 3.15 -2.95
C THR A 95 6.36 4.51 -2.41
N LEU A 96 6.77 4.87 -1.18
CA LEU A 96 6.54 6.20 -0.61
C LEU A 96 7.18 7.29 -1.47
N GLN A 97 8.40 7.06 -1.96
CA GLN A 97 9.10 8.01 -2.83
C GLN A 97 8.37 8.21 -4.16
N GLU A 98 8.02 7.13 -4.86
CA GLU A 98 7.27 7.21 -6.12
C GLU A 98 5.90 7.86 -5.91
N PHE A 99 5.19 7.47 -4.85
CA PHE A 99 3.90 8.05 -4.51
C PHE A 99 4.00 9.56 -4.25
N SER A 100 5.01 10.00 -3.48
CA SER A 100 5.26 11.43 -3.25
C SER A 100 5.50 12.17 -4.56
N ASP A 101 6.31 11.59 -5.44
CA ASP A 101 6.62 12.17 -6.75
C ASP A 101 5.36 12.32 -7.61
N ILE A 102 4.53 11.28 -7.71
CA ILE A 102 3.28 11.31 -8.47
C ILE A 102 2.33 12.37 -7.90
N TYR A 103 2.11 12.34 -6.58
CA TYR A 103 1.15 13.21 -5.90
C TYR A 103 1.54 14.69 -6.01
N LEU A 104 2.84 15.00 -5.96
CA LEU A 104 3.33 16.38 -6.06
C LEU A 104 3.56 16.86 -7.50
N LYS A 105 3.85 15.97 -8.46
CA LYS A 105 4.04 16.34 -9.88
C LYS A 105 2.73 16.61 -10.63
N GLN A 106 1.62 15.99 -10.23
CA GLN A 106 0.30 16.30 -10.78
C GLN A 106 -0.16 17.69 -10.29
N ARG A 107 0.26 18.74 -11.01
CA ARG A 107 -0.19 20.12 -10.87
C ARG A 107 -1.24 20.48 -11.91
#